data_AF-A0AAV6NVT8-F1
#
_entry.id   AF-A0AAV6NVT8-F1
#
_cell.length_a   1.000
_cell.length_b   1.000
_cell.length_c   1.000
_cell.angle_alpha   90.00
_cell.angle_beta   90.00
_cell.angle_gamma   90.00
#
_symmetry.space_group_name_H-M   'P 1'
#
loop_
_entity.id
_entity.type
_entity.pdbx_description
1 polymer ?
#
loop_
_entity_poly.entity_id
_entity_poly.type
_entity_poly.pdbx_seq_one_letter_code
_entity_poly.pdbx_strand_id
1 'polypeptide(L)'
;MASSNHINSTAYAGDVLDSAKLGLSSSASFKAARKKSNVAAPPISRVGSDVDDIITLLHGSDPVRVELNRLENEVRDKDRELGEALAEVKSLKTSERLKEKAVEELTDELKKVDEKLKATEALLESKNLEIKKINDEKKAALAAQFAAEATLRRVHAAQKDDEMPPIEAIIAPLEAELKLARLEVAKLQDDNRALDRLTKSKEAALLEAERTVQIALAKASMVDDLQNKNQELMKQIEICQEENKILDRLHRQKVAEVEKLMQTVRELEEAVLAGGAAANAVRDYQRKVQEMNEERRTLEREVARAKVTANRVATVVANEWKDANDKVMPVKQWLEERRFFQGEMQQLREKLAVAERTAKAEAQMKEKYQLRFKVLEEKLRSSNGNPKLAAEGRSISTGPSRRLSLGGAELSRLSSNGYLSRRNTSSHTGSLQSNSASALLKTTKISSRSFDGGSRSLERDKLVQDAIVKDKSATVSSGEIQFSETTASYEENEDGIAVEKTKTEQEDFVSGVLYDMLQKEVLSLKKACHEKDATLKDKDDAIEMLAKKVDTLNKAMEVEAKKMRREVVAMEKELAAMRVSRESDQRPRRPSAQRGAVIGSQSLSVRNIRNR
;
A
#
# COMPACT_ATOMS: atom_id res chain seq x y z
N MET A 1 -13.75 -97.60 8.43
CA MET A 1 -14.30 -97.74 9.80
C MET A 1 -13.81 -96.57 10.65
N ALA A 2 -14.52 -96.24 11.75
CA ALA A 2 -14.12 -95.39 12.89
C ALA A 2 -13.37 -94.05 12.57
N SER A 3 -13.99 -92.89 12.76
CA SER A 3 -14.16 -92.18 14.06
C SER A 3 -12.83 -91.68 14.63
N SER A 4 -12.54 -90.38 14.67
CA SER A 4 -13.18 -89.27 15.43
C SER A 4 -12.57 -89.08 16.81
N ASN A 5 -12.06 -87.87 17.09
CA ASN A 5 -12.02 -87.26 18.42
C ASN A 5 -11.78 -85.73 18.33
N HIS A 6 -12.22 -85.00 19.36
CA HIS A 6 -12.11 -83.54 19.52
C HIS A 6 -10.92 -83.15 20.45
N ILE A 7 -10.86 -81.87 20.87
CA ILE A 7 -10.13 -81.33 22.05
C ILE A 7 -8.62 -81.05 21.76
N ASN A 8 -8.01 -79.88 22.05
CA ASN A 8 -8.48 -78.65 22.70
C ASN A 8 -7.82 -77.33 22.22
N SER A 9 -8.43 -76.23 22.67
CA SER A 9 -7.98 -74.82 22.76
C SER A 9 -6.49 -74.54 23.08
N THR A 10 -5.96 -73.44 22.51
CA THR A 10 -5.20 -72.41 23.26
C THR A 10 -5.13 -71.07 22.49
N ALA A 11 -4.86 -69.95 23.18
CA ALA A 11 -4.75 -68.61 22.59
C ALA A 11 -3.58 -67.81 23.17
N TYR A 12 -2.86 -67.10 22.29
CA TYR A 12 -1.94 -65.98 22.57
C TYR A 12 -2.05 -65.03 21.34
N ALA A 13 -2.51 -63.78 21.45
CA ALA A 13 -1.92 -62.61 22.14
C ALA A 13 -0.74 -62.01 21.35
N GLY A 14 -0.88 -60.76 20.88
CA GLY A 14 0.15 -60.10 20.07
C GLY A 14 -0.20 -58.75 19.43
N ASP A 15 -1.12 -57.95 19.99
CA ASP A 15 -1.35 -56.57 19.50
C ASP A 15 -0.18 -55.67 19.90
N VAL A 16 0.48 -55.07 18.89
CA VAL A 16 1.53 -54.06 19.08
C VAL A 16 0.97 -52.70 18.71
N LEU A 17 0.70 -51.88 19.74
CA LEU A 17 0.52 -50.44 19.58
C LEU A 17 1.87 -49.80 19.23
N ASP A 18 1.92 -49.06 18.12
CA ASP A 18 2.92 -48.00 17.93
C ASP A 18 2.22 -46.69 17.55
N SER A 19 2.73 -45.57 18.07
CA SER A 19 2.00 -44.31 18.25
C SER A 19 2.57 -43.22 17.35
N ALA A 20 2.08 -43.16 16.11
CA ALA A 20 2.49 -42.15 15.14
C ALA A 20 2.15 -40.71 15.61
N LYS A 21 3.20 -39.93 15.91
CA LYS A 21 3.16 -38.51 16.24
C LYS A 21 2.29 -37.71 15.26
N LEU A 22 1.38 -36.88 15.79
CA LEU A 22 0.92 -35.66 15.12
C LEU A 22 1.42 -34.44 15.89
N GLY A 23 2.05 -33.51 15.17
CA GLY A 23 2.64 -32.32 15.76
C GLY A 23 1.62 -31.23 16.03
N LEU A 24 1.69 -30.61 17.22
CA LEU A 24 0.90 -29.43 17.56
C LEU A 24 1.35 -28.24 16.69
N SER A 25 0.50 -27.80 15.76
CA SER A 25 0.67 -26.50 15.08
C SER A 25 0.04 -25.39 15.95
N SER A 26 0.77 -24.29 16.13
CA SER A 26 0.42 -23.28 17.13
C SER A 26 -0.71 -22.35 16.70
N SER A 27 -1.61 -22.01 17.62
CA SER A 27 -2.74 -21.11 17.39
C SER A 27 -2.30 -19.66 17.14
N ALA A 28 -2.71 -19.08 16.02
CA ALA A 28 -2.44 -17.68 15.69
C ALA A 28 -3.16 -16.71 16.66
N SER A 29 -2.42 -15.78 17.26
CA SER A 29 -2.93 -14.84 18.26
C SER A 29 -3.64 -13.64 17.61
N PHE A 30 -4.95 -13.52 17.79
CA PHE A 30 -5.74 -12.34 17.37
C PHE A 30 -5.44 -11.10 18.24
N LYS A 31 -4.46 -10.28 17.83
CA LYS A 31 -4.26 -8.93 18.39
C LYS A 31 -5.36 -7.98 17.93
N ALA A 32 -6.36 -7.75 18.78
CA ALA A 32 -7.45 -6.80 18.53
C ALA A 32 -6.95 -5.33 18.63
N ALA A 33 -6.40 -4.80 17.54
CA ALA A 33 -5.95 -3.41 17.45
C ALA A 33 -7.14 -2.42 17.47
N ARG A 34 -7.39 -1.76 18.61
CA ARG A 34 -8.41 -0.71 18.74
C ARG A 34 -8.08 0.50 17.86
N LYS A 35 -8.78 0.63 16.73
CA LYS A 35 -8.69 1.78 15.82
C LYS A 35 -9.40 2.99 16.45
N LYS A 36 -8.65 4.01 16.90
CA LYS A 36 -9.23 5.26 17.44
C LYS A 36 -9.89 6.06 16.31
N SER A 37 -11.16 6.41 16.49
CA SER A 37 -11.90 7.34 15.63
C SER A 37 -11.81 8.77 16.17
N ASN A 38 -10.82 9.53 15.71
CA ASN A 38 -10.82 10.99 15.91
C ASN A 38 -11.85 11.61 14.95
N VAL A 39 -12.96 12.10 15.48
CA VAL A 39 -13.86 13.04 14.79
C VAL A 39 -13.89 14.32 15.60
N ALA A 40 -13.27 15.38 15.08
CA ALA A 40 -13.37 16.71 15.65
C ALA A 40 -14.56 17.44 15.02
N ALA A 41 -15.42 18.01 15.87
CA ALA A 41 -16.49 18.92 15.49
C ALA A 41 -16.37 20.20 16.35
N PRO A 42 -16.81 21.37 15.85
CA PRO A 42 -16.38 22.65 16.39
C PRO A 42 -17.15 23.08 17.66
N PRO A 43 -16.54 23.87 18.55
CA PRO A 43 -17.26 24.52 19.64
C PRO A 43 -18.15 25.64 19.09
N ILE A 44 -19.46 25.50 19.23
CA ILE A 44 -20.41 26.59 18.98
C ILE A 44 -20.43 27.52 20.20
N SER A 45 -20.09 28.78 19.99
CA SER A 45 -20.16 29.80 21.03
C SER A 45 -21.61 30.10 21.42
N ARG A 46 -21.93 29.98 22.71
CA ARG A 46 -23.11 30.59 23.33
C ARG A 46 -22.65 31.50 24.47
N VAL A 47 -22.53 32.79 24.16
CA VAL A 47 -22.42 33.83 25.19
C VAL A 47 -23.79 34.01 25.81
N GLY A 48 -23.89 33.70 27.11
CA GLY A 48 -25.12 33.78 27.92
C GLY A 48 -24.80 33.83 29.41
N SER A 49 -23.63 34.37 29.76
CA SER A 49 -23.11 34.46 31.12
C SER A 49 -23.72 35.68 31.82
N ASP A 50 -24.63 35.43 32.77
CA ASP A 50 -25.02 36.33 33.88
C ASP A 50 -26.13 35.75 34.78
N VAL A 51 -26.74 34.59 34.45
CA VAL A 51 -27.86 34.01 35.21
C VAL A 51 -27.44 32.85 36.14
N ASP A 52 -26.48 32.01 35.72
CA ASP A 52 -26.10 30.78 36.45
C ASP A 52 -25.34 31.03 37.77
N ASP A 53 -24.65 32.16 37.90
CA ASP A 53 -23.84 32.50 39.08
C ASP A 53 -24.69 32.76 40.34
N ILE A 54 -25.94 33.22 40.17
CA ILE A 54 -26.87 33.45 41.29
C ILE A 54 -27.37 32.12 41.88
N ILE A 55 -27.60 31.12 41.02
CA ILE A 55 -28.12 29.80 41.43
C ILE A 55 -27.02 28.95 42.09
N THR A 56 -25.74 29.23 41.79
CA THR A 56 -24.60 28.45 42.30
C THR A 56 -24.22 28.80 43.76
N LEU A 57 -24.77 29.87 44.34
CA LEU A 57 -24.39 30.37 45.67
C LEU A 57 -25.23 29.82 46.85
N LEU A 58 -26.30 29.05 46.58
CA LEU A 58 -27.23 28.54 47.61
C LEU A 58 -27.17 27.01 47.78
N HIS A 59 -26.20 26.56 48.58
CA HIS A 59 -26.08 25.22 49.21
C HIS A 59 -26.66 24.02 48.43
N GLY A 60 -25.81 23.43 47.59
CA GLY A 60 -26.05 22.14 46.95
C GLY A 60 -26.00 22.24 45.43
N SER A 61 -25.47 21.21 44.79
CA SER A 61 -25.61 21.06 43.34
C SER A 61 -27.09 20.96 42.99
N ASP A 62 -27.55 21.75 42.01
CA ASP A 62 -28.92 21.68 41.49
C ASP A 62 -29.35 20.21 41.30
N PRO A 63 -30.41 19.74 41.99
CA PRO A 63 -30.81 18.33 41.94
C PRO A 63 -31.21 17.90 40.52
N VAL A 64 -31.69 18.81 39.67
CA VAL A 64 -32.00 18.51 38.27
C VAL A 64 -30.70 18.24 37.50
N ARG A 65 -29.68 19.10 37.64
CA ARG A 65 -28.33 18.88 37.07
C ARG A 65 -27.65 17.63 37.60
N VAL A 66 -27.82 17.27 38.88
CA VAL A 66 -27.28 16.01 39.45
C VAL A 66 -27.96 14.80 38.83
N GLU A 67 -29.29 14.78 38.78
CA GLU A 67 -30.05 13.65 38.20
C GLU A 67 -29.83 13.54 36.68
N LEU A 68 -29.69 14.65 35.96
CA LEU A 68 -29.31 14.67 34.55
C LEU A 68 -27.94 14.00 34.34
N ASN A 69 -26.95 14.31 35.18
CA ASN A 69 -25.64 13.65 35.15
C ASN A 69 -25.73 12.17 35.52
N ARG A 70 -26.60 11.78 36.47
CA ARG A 70 -26.84 10.37 36.82
C ARG A 70 -27.39 9.60 35.62
N LEU A 71 -28.42 10.14 34.96
CA LEU A 71 -29.05 9.56 33.77
C LEU A 71 -28.12 9.55 32.56
N GLU A 72 -27.28 10.57 32.36
CA GLU A 72 -26.30 10.58 31.26
C GLU A 72 -25.22 9.50 31.45
N ASN A 73 -24.74 9.29 32.68
CA ASN A 73 -23.85 8.17 32.99
C ASN A 73 -24.57 6.82 32.80
N GLU A 74 -25.81 6.68 33.27
CA GLU A 74 -26.61 5.47 33.10
C GLU A 74 -26.83 5.13 31.62
N VAL A 75 -27.12 6.12 30.75
CA VAL A 75 -27.18 5.93 29.30
C VAL A 75 -25.81 5.51 28.73
N ARG A 76 -24.71 6.18 29.11
CA ARG A 76 -23.34 5.82 28.65
C ARG A 76 -22.87 4.45 29.15
N ASP A 77 -23.45 3.92 30.22
CA ASP A 77 -23.22 2.56 30.71
C ASP A 77 -24.12 1.54 29.97
N LYS A 78 -25.39 1.89 29.70
CA LYS A 78 -26.30 1.06 28.88
C LYS A 78 -25.84 0.94 27.42
N ASP A 79 -25.27 1.99 26.83
CA ASP A 79 -24.62 1.93 25.51
C ASP A 79 -23.42 0.97 25.50
N ARG A 80 -22.72 0.82 26.63
CA ARG A 80 -21.61 -0.11 26.78
C ARG A 80 -22.09 -1.55 26.93
N GLU A 81 -23.07 -1.79 27.81
CA GLU A 81 -23.75 -3.09 27.94
C GLU A 81 -24.31 -3.56 26.58
N LEU A 82 -24.96 -2.66 25.84
CA LEU A 82 -25.49 -2.95 24.50
C LEU A 82 -24.37 -3.23 23.49
N GLY A 83 -23.25 -2.50 23.55
CA GLY A 83 -22.06 -2.75 22.74
C GLY A 83 -21.42 -4.12 23.03
N GLU A 84 -21.38 -4.54 24.29
CA GLU A 84 -20.86 -5.82 24.74
C GLU A 84 -21.80 -6.97 24.34
N ALA A 85 -23.12 -6.83 24.56
CA ALA A 85 -24.13 -7.78 24.08
C ALA A 85 -24.12 -7.93 22.55
N LEU A 86 -23.91 -6.84 21.79
CA LEU A 86 -23.75 -6.90 20.33
C LEU A 86 -22.44 -7.58 19.89
N ALA A 87 -21.40 -7.60 20.73
CA ALA A 87 -20.17 -8.35 20.49
C ALA A 87 -20.38 -9.85 20.81
N GLU A 88 -21.05 -10.16 21.92
CA GLU A 88 -21.42 -11.53 22.29
C GLU A 88 -22.33 -12.17 21.23
N VAL A 89 -23.40 -11.50 20.80
CA VAL A 89 -24.30 -11.99 19.73
C VAL A 89 -23.55 -12.27 18.43
N LYS A 90 -22.49 -11.52 18.09
CA LYS A 90 -21.64 -11.81 16.94
C LYS A 90 -20.78 -13.06 17.15
N SER A 91 -20.21 -13.22 18.35
CA SER A 91 -19.42 -14.40 18.73
C SER A 91 -20.29 -15.68 18.81
N LEU A 92 -21.51 -15.57 19.31
CA LEU A 92 -22.47 -16.67 19.35
C LEU A 92 -22.86 -17.09 17.94
N LYS A 93 -23.16 -16.14 17.04
CA LYS A 93 -23.47 -16.45 15.62
C LYS A 93 -22.31 -17.10 14.86
N THR A 94 -21.06 -16.77 15.15
CA THR A 94 -19.92 -17.49 14.56
C THR A 94 -19.73 -18.88 15.17
N SER A 95 -20.00 -19.07 16.47
CA SER A 95 -20.01 -20.39 17.11
C SER A 95 -21.15 -21.28 16.61
N GLU A 96 -22.34 -20.72 16.43
CA GLU A 96 -23.53 -21.34 15.85
C GLU A 96 -23.25 -21.84 14.44
N ARG A 97 -22.72 -20.99 13.55
CA ARG A 97 -22.31 -21.38 12.19
C ARG A 97 -21.27 -22.51 12.14
N LEU A 98 -20.37 -22.58 13.12
CA LEU A 98 -19.39 -23.68 13.21
C LEU A 98 -20.05 -24.99 13.68
N LYS A 99 -21.07 -24.91 14.54
CA LYS A 99 -21.88 -26.08 14.95
C LYS A 99 -22.79 -26.56 13.82
N GLU A 100 -23.43 -25.64 13.08
CA GLU A 100 -24.19 -25.96 11.86
C GLU A 100 -23.34 -26.76 10.88
N LYS A 101 -22.15 -26.26 10.54
CA LYS A 101 -21.22 -26.96 9.63
C LYS A 101 -20.78 -28.35 10.14
N ALA A 102 -20.55 -28.50 11.45
CA ALA A 102 -20.23 -29.80 12.03
C ALA A 102 -21.43 -30.77 11.98
N VAL A 103 -22.66 -30.27 12.10
CA VAL A 103 -23.90 -31.06 11.93
C VAL A 103 -24.12 -31.43 10.47
N GLU A 104 -23.83 -30.54 9.51
CA GLU A 104 -23.84 -30.86 8.07
C GLU A 104 -22.86 -32.00 7.76
N GLU A 105 -21.60 -31.90 8.22
CA GLU A 105 -20.55 -32.91 8.02
C GLU A 105 -20.95 -34.27 8.62
N LEU A 106 -21.41 -34.31 9.88
CA LEU A 106 -21.89 -35.54 10.52
C LEU A 106 -23.13 -36.13 9.84
N THR A 107 -23.99 -35.28 9.26
CA THR A 107 -25.18 -35.72 8.52
C THR A 107 -24.81 -36.39 7.20
N ASP A 108 -23.76 -35.91 6.52
CA ASP A 108 -23.26 -36.54 5.29
C ASP A 108 -22.45 -37.82 5.57
N GLU A 109 -21.72 -37.89 6.68
CA GLU A 109 -21.15 -39.16 7.15
C GLU A 109 -22.24 -40.20 7.49
N LEU A 110 -23.32 -39.78 8.16
CA LEU A 110 -24.45 -40.66 8.48
C LEU A 110 -25.11 -41.24 7.22
N LYS A 111 -25.40 -40.41 6.20
CA LYS A 111 -25.91 -40.87 4.89
C LYS A 111 -24.98 -41.91 4.27
N LYS A 112 -23.67 -41.65 4.27
CA LYS A 112 -22.64 -42.52 3.69
C LYS A 112 -22.47 -43.84 4.46
N VAL A 113 -22.88 -43.91 5.72
CA VAL A 113 -22.94 -45.16 6.52
C VAL A 113 -24.25 -45.92 6.24
N ASP A 114 -25.38 -45.22 6.16
CA ASP A 114 -26.70 -45.77 5.81
C ASP A 114 -26.72 -46.38 4.39
N GLU A 115 -26.12 -45.72 3.40
CA GLU A 115 -25.92 -46.25 2.04
C GLU A 115 -25.09 -47.54 2.03
N LYS A 116 -24.00 -47.59 2.83
CA LYS A 116 -23.18 -48.81 2.99
C LYS A 116 -23.97 -49.94 3.64
N LEU A 117 -24.74 -49.63 4.69
CA LEU A 117 -25.57 -50.61 5.39
C LEU A 117 -26.56 -51.26 4.41
N LYS A 118 -27.33 -50.45 3.69
CA LYS A 118 -28.28 -50.92 2.66
C LYS A 118 -27.61 -51.75 1.57
N ALA A 119 -26.41 -51.38 1.14
CA ALA A 119 -25.64 -52.18 0.19
C ALA A 119 -25.21 -53.55 0.77
N THR A 120 -24.82 -53.62 2.05
CA THR A 120 -24.50 -54.88 2.72
C THR A 120 -25.73 -55.75 2.99
N GLU A 121 -26.87 -55.15 3.32
CA GLU A 121 -28.15 -55.83 3.51
C GLU A 121 -28.64 -56.49 2.21
N ALA A 122 -28.63 -55.75 1.10
CA ALA A 122 -28.98 -56.27 -0.22
C ALA A 122 -28.04 -57.40 -0.69
N LEU A 123 -26.74 -57.31 -0.35
CA LEU A 123 -25.78 -58.38 -0.63
C LEU A 123 -26.03 -59.64 0.22
N LEU A 124 -26.42 -59.48 1.49
CA LEU A 124 -26.83 -60.58 2.37
C LEU A 124 -28.13 -61.25 1.88
N GLU A 125 -29.13 -60.47 1.47
CA GLU A 125 -30.38 -61.00 0.91
C GLU A 125 -30.12 -61.79 -0.38
N SER A 126 -29.31 -61.23 -1.30
CA SER A 126 -28.86 -61.91 -2.51
C SER A 126 -28.17 -63.25 -2.23
N LYS A 127 -27.25 -63.28 -1.24
CA LYS A 127 -26.56 -64.51 -0.81
C LYS A 127 -27.51 -65.53 -0.18
N ASN A 128 -28.52 -65.11 0.57
CA ASN A 128 -29.54 -66.00 1.12
C ASN A 128 -30.41 -66.63 0.01
N LEU A 129 -30.76 -65.88 -1.04
CA LEU A 129 -31.47 -66.39 -2.21
C LEU A 129 -30.60 -67.39 -3.00
N GLU A 130 -29.31 -67.12 -3.17
CA GLU A 130 -28.35 -68.04 -3.80
C GLU A 130 -28.21 -69.36 -3.01
N ILE A 131 -28.08 -69.30 -1.68
CA ILE A 131 -28.03 -70.48 -0.81
C ILE A 131 -29.32 -71.31 -0.94
N LYS A 132 -30.49 -70.66 -0.98
CA LYS A 132 -31.77 -71.36 -1.17
C LYS A 132 -31.81 -72.07 -2.53
N LYS A 133 -31.42 -71.38 -3.60
CA LYS A 133 -31.34 -71.94 -4.95
C LYS A 133 -30.42 -73.18 -5.01
N ILE A 134 -29.20 -73.08 -4.47
CA ILE A 134 -28.24 -74.19 -4.43
C ILE A 134 -28.79 -75.39 -3.64
N ASN A 135 -29.52 -75.15 -2.56
CA ASN A 135 -30.15 -76.22 -1.77
C ASN A 135 -31.27 -76.93 -2.54
N ASP A 136 -32.07 -76.20 -3.32
CA ASP A 136 -33.14 -76.79 -4.14
C ASP A 136 -32.58 -77.49 -5.39
N GLU A 137 -31.54 -76.94 -6.02
CA GLU A 137 -30.76 -77.60 -7.09
C GLU A 137 -30.10 -78.91 -6.59
N LYS A 138 -29.55 -78.92 -5.37
CA LYS A 138 -28.99 -80.13 -4.74
C LYS A 138 -30.05 -81.23 -4.55
N LYS A 139 -31.28 -80.89 -4.15
CA LYS A 139 -32.39 -81.84 -4.03
C LYS A 139 -32.78 -82.40 -5.41
N ALA A 140 -32.88 -81.54 -6.41
CA ALA A 140 -33.17 -81.93 -7.79
C ALA A 140 -32.08 -82.85 -8.37
N ALA A 141 -30.80 -82.55 -8.13
CA ALA A 141 -29.67 -83.38 -8.57
C ALA A 141 -29.69 -84.78 -7.92
N LEU A 142 -29.98 -84.88 -6.62
CA LEU A 142 -30.14 -86.17 -5.93
C LEU A 142 -31.33 -86.98 -6.48
N ALA A 143 -32.47 -86.33 -6.76
CA ALA A 143 -33.62 -86.99 -7.39
C ALA A 143 -33.29 -87.48 -8.81
N ALA A 144 -32.57 -86.67 -9.60
CA ALA A 144 -32.11 -87.04 -10.94
C ALA A 144 -31.10 -88.20 -10.91
N GLN A 145 -30.20 -88.24 -9.90
CA GLN A 145 -29.28 -89.35 -9.69
C GLN A 145 -30.03 -90.67 -9.48
N PHE A 146 -31.00 -90.71 -8.55
CA PHE A 146 -31.81 -91.92 -8.32
C PHE A 146 -32.61 -92.34 -9.57
N ALA A 147 -33.16 -91.38 -10.33
CA ALA A 147 -33.86 -91.66 -11.59
C ALA A 147 -32.92 -92.23 -12.68
N ALA A 148 -31.68 -91.71 -12.80
CA ALA A 148 -30.68 -92.23 -13.73
C ALA A 148 -30.23 -93.65 -13.34
N GLU A 149 -29.99 -93.90 -12.05
CA GLU A 149 -29.60 -95.21 -11.52
C GLU A 149 -30.70 -96.28 -11.70
N ALA A 150 -31.97 -95.88 -11.54
CA ALA A 150 -33.13 -96.72 -11.86
C ALA A 150 -33.35 -96.92 -13.36
N THR A 151 -32.74 -96.09 -14.22
CA THR A 151 -32.80 -96.22 -15.68
C THR A 151 -31.68 -97.12 -16.20
N LEU A 152 -30.45 -96.99 -15.69
CA LEU A 152 -29.36 -97.93 -15.96
C LEU A 152 -29.73 -99.37 -15.61
N ARG A 153 -30.37 -99.61 -14.45
CA ARG A 153 -30.87 -100.95 -14.08
C ARG A 153 -31.91 -101.52 -15.06
N ARG A 154 -32.68 -100.66 -15.75
CA ARG A 154 -33.65 -101.09 -16.78
C ARG A 154 -32.99 -101.33 -18.14
N VAL A 155 -32.04 -100.48 -18.54
CA VAL A 155 -31.29 -100.64 -19.81
C VAL A 155 -30.44 -101.92 -19.78
N HIS A 156 -29.71 -102.18 -18.70
CA HIS A 156 -28.94 -103.43 -18.54
C HIS A 156 -29.82 -104.70 -18.48
N ALA A 157 -31.13 -104.58 -18.23
CA ALA A 157 -32.06 -105.70 -18.30
C ALA A 157 -32.74 -105.85 -19.69
N ALA A 158 -32.69 -104.80 -20.52
CA ALA A 158 -33.27 -104.76 -21.86
C ALA A 158 -32.27 -105.12 -22.97
N GLN A 159 -30.96 -104.99 -22.71
CA GLN A 159 -29.92 -105.37 -23.65
C GLN A 159 -29.67 -106.88 -23.64
N LYS A 160 -30.40 -107.59 -24.51
CA LYS A 160 -29.88 -108.75 -25.23
C LYS A 160 -29.80 -108.39 -26.71
N ASP A 161 -28.73 -108.83 -27.36
CA ASP A 161 -28.42 -108.47 -28.74
C ASP A 161 -29.43 -109.07 -29.73
N ASP A 162 -29.83 -108.26 -30.71
CA ASP A 162 -29.68 -108.55 -32.14
C ASP A 162 -29.92 -107.25 -32.95
N GLU A 163 -29.61 -107.26 -34.26
CA GLU A 163 -29.69 -106.11 -35.19
C GLU A 163 -28.80 -104.88 -34.89
N MET A 164 -27.56 -105.08 -34.42
CA MET A 164 -26.54 -104.02 -34.49
C MET A 164 -25.78 -104.06 -35.83
N PRO A 165 -25.73 -102.96 -36.61
CA PRO A 165 -24.94 -102.89 -37.86
C PRO A 165 -23.44 -103.18 -37.66
N PRO A 166 -22.70 -103.53 -38.74
CA PRO A 166 -21.26 -103.73 -38.69
C PRO A 166 -20.54 -102.55 -38.00
N ILE A 167 -19.75 -102.87 -36.98
CA ILE A 167 -19.28 -101.90 -35.98
C ILE A 167 -18.48 -100.76 -36.62
N GLU A 168 -17.65 -101.05 -37.63
CA GLU A 168 -16.88 -100.09 -38.40
C GLU A 168 -17.75 -99.01 -39.08
N ALA A 169 -18.97 -99.35 -39.52
CA ALA A 169 -19.88 -98.41 -40.18
C ALA A 169 -20.47 -97.38 -39.20
N ILE A 170 -20.54 -97.72 -37.91
CA ILE A 170 -20.96 -96.82 -36.82
C ILE A 170 -19.75 -96.06 -36.26
N ILE A 171 -18.59 -96.73 -36.14
CA ILE A 171 -17.37 -96.13 -35.60
C ILE A 171 -16.76 -95.09 -36.54
N ALA A 172 -16.70 -95.32 -37.85
CA ALA A 172 -15.94 -94.44 -38.75
C ALA A 172 -16.45 -92.97 -38.80
N PRO A 173 -17.77 -92.68 -38.81
CA PRO A 173 -18.27 -91.31 -38.64
C PRO A 173 -17.91 -90.71 -37.28
N LEU A 174 -18.11 -91.47 -36.19
CA LEU A 174 -17.80 -91.02 -34.83
C LEU A 174 -16.30 -90.74 -34.63
N GLU A 175 -15.42 -91.50 -35.28
CA GLU A 175 -13.99 -91.22 -35.32
C GLU A 175 -13.64 -89.92 -36.07
N ALA A 176 -14.36 -89.61 -37.15
CA ALA A 176 -14.16 -88.38 -37.90
C ALA A 176 -14.63 -87.16 -37.08
N GLU A 177 -15.79 -87.26 -36.44
CA GLU A 177 -16.30 -86.25 -35.50
C GLU A 177 -15.36 -86.07 -34.29
N LEU A 178 -14.85 -87.17 -33.71
CA LEU A 178 -13.84 -87.13 -32.64
C LEU A 178 -12.53 -86.44 -33.09
N LYS A 179 -12.10 -86.65 -34.33
CA LYS A 179 -10.92 -85.97 -34.91
C LYS A 179 -11.18 -84.47 -35.11
N LEU A 180 -12.36 -84.09 -35.59
CA LEU A 180 -12.77 -82.68 -35.72
C LEU A 180 -12.88 -81.98 -34.36
N ALA A 181 -13.56 -82.59 -33.38
CA ALA A 181 -13.67 -82.07 -32.03
C ALA A 181 -12.31 -81.90 -31.34
N ARG A 182 -11.34 -82.80 -31.59
CA ARG A 182 -9.96 -82.66 -31.10
C ARG A 182 -9.23 -81.46 -31.74
N LEU A 183 -9.44 -81.20 -33.02
CA LEU A 183 -8.89 -80.02 -33.71
C LEU A 183 -9.53 -78.72 -33.21
N GLU A 184 -10.84 -78.72 -32.96
CA GLU A 184 -11.56 -77.59 -32.37
C GLU A 184 -11.08 -77.31 -30.94
N VAL A 185 -10.94 -78.33 -30.09
CA VAL A 185 -10.38 -78.20 -28.74
C VAL A 185 -8.94 -77.66 -28.78
N ALA A 186 -8.10 -78.11 -29.72
CA ALA A 186 -6.74 -77.59 -29.88
C ALA A 186 -6.74 -76.09 -30.25
N LYS A 187 -7.60 -75.69 -31.21
CA LYS A 187 -7.78 -74.28 -31.58
C LYS A 187 -8.28 -73.45 -30.38
N LEU A 188 -9.30 -73.91 -29.67
CA LEU A 188 -9.84 -73.23 -28.50
C LEU A 188 -8.81 -73.09 -27.37
N GLN A 189 -7.89 -74.05 -27.21
CA GLN A 189 -6.77 -73.90 -26.27
C GLN A 189 -5.80 -72.77 -26.67
N ASP A 190 -5.48 -72.62 -27.96
CA ASP A 190 -4.62 -71.53 -28.43
C ASP A 190 -5.31 -70.17 -28.44
N ASP A 191 -6.60 -70.11 -28.76
CA ASP A 191 -7.44 -68.91 -28.59
C ASP A 191 -7.48 -68.49 -27.09
N ASN A 192 -7.64 -69.44 -26.17
CA ASN A 192 -7.64 -69.15 -24.73
C ASN A 192 -6.26 -68.67 -24.23
N ARG A 193 -5.16 -69.29 -24.70
CA ARG A 193 -3.79 -68.80 -24.47
C ARG A 193 -3.56 -67.41 -25.06
N ALA A 194 -4.27 -67.02 -26.12
CA ALA A 194 -4.20 -65.66 -26.68
C ALA A 194 -4.95 -64.66 -25.78
N LEU A 195 -6.12 -65.04 -25.25
CA LEU A 195 -6.86 -64.25 -24.26
C LEU A 195 -6.08 -64.04 -22.95
N ASP A 196 -5.37 -65.06 -22.46
CA ASP A 196 -4.48 -64.94 -21.29
C ASP A 196 -3.39 -63.85 -21.49
N ARG A 197 -2.72 -63.88 -22.65
CA ARG A 197 -1.68 -62.90 -23.01
C ARG A 197 -2.25 -61.50 -23.16
N LEU A 198 -3.42 -61.37 -23.79
CA LEU A 198 -4.12 -60.10 -23.95
C LEU A 198 -4.58 -59.53 -22.59
N THR A 199 -5.03 -60.38 -21.68
CA THR A 199 -5.47 -59.98 -20.34
C THR A 199 -4.28 -59.44 -19.53
N LYS A 200 -3.17 -60.18 -19.47
CA LYS A 200 -1.93 -59.74 -18.81
C LYS A 200 -1.36 -58.45 -19.41
N SER A 201 -1.49 -58.26 -20.73
CA SER A 201 -1.10 -57.02 -21.40
C SER A 201 -1.99 -55.84 -21.00
N LYS A 202 -3.30 -56.04 -20.83
CA LYS A 202 -4.23 -55.01 -20.35
C LYS A 202 -4.01 -54.68 -18.87
N GLU A 203 -3.75 -55.68 -18.03
CA GLU A 203 -3.41 -55.50 -16.61
C GLU A 203 -2.13 -54.67 -16.44
N ALA A 204 -1.08 -54.97 -17.21
CA ALA A 204 0.14 -54.18 -17.22
C ALA A 204 -0.11 -52.71 -17.65
N ALA A 205 -0.89 -52.49 -18.71
CA ALA A 205 -1.24 -51.15 -19.17
C ALA A 205 -2.12 -50.37 -18.17
N LEU A 206 -3.02 -51.05 -17.45
CA LEU A 206 -3.81 -50.44 -16.37
C LEU A 206 -2.92 -49.99 -15.21
N LEU A 207 -1.95 -50.82 -14.80
CA LEU A 207 -0.98 -50.46 -13.74
C LEU A 207 -0.03 -49.33 -14.17
N GLU A 208 0.25 -49.17 -15.46
CA GLU A 208 1.03 -48.03 -15.99
C GLU A 208 0.19 -46.74 -16.02
N ALA A 209 -1.07 -46.84 -16.44
CA ALA A 209 -2.03 -45.74 -16.38
C ALA A 209 -2.29 -45.29 -14.93
N GLU A 210 -2.43 -46.21 -13.98
CA GLU A 210 -2.61 -45.90 -12.56
C GLU A 210 -1.42 -45.11 -11.99
N ARG A 211 -0.19 -45.57 -12.22
CA ARG A 211 1.02 -44.82 -11.83
C ARG A 211 1.06 -43.42 -12.45
N THR A 212 0.63 -43.30 -13.70
CA THR A 212 0.55 -42.00 -14.40
C THR A 212 -0.46 -41.07 -13.73
N VAL A 213 -1.63 -41.59 -13.32
CA VAL A 213 -2.64 -40.85 -12.55
C VAL A 213 -2.13 -40.46 -11.16
N GLN A 214 -1.48 -41.36 -10.43
CA GLN A 214 -0.87 -41.07 -9.12
C GLN A 214 0.18 -39.95 -9.22
N ILE A 215 1.04 -39.97 -10.25
CA ILE A 215 2.02 -38.91 -10.53
C ILE A 215 1.33 -37.58 -10.91
N ALA A 216 0.22 -37.63 -11.64
CA ALA A 216 -0.56 -36.44 -11.99
C ALA A 216 -1.24 -35.81 -10.75
N LEU A 217 -1.80 -36.62 -9.86
CA LEU A 217 -2.41 -36.19 -8.60
C LEU A 217 -1.38 -35.54 -7.65
N ALA A 218 -0.19 -36.15 -7.51
CA ALA A 218 0.90 -35.56 -6.73
C ALA A 218 1.36 -34.20 -7.28
N LYS A 219 1.40 -34.05 -8.62
CA LYS A 219 1.71 -32.77 -9.28
C LYS A 219 0.59 -31.74 -9.09
N ALA A 220 -0.68 -32.15 -9.11
CA ALA A 220 -1.82 -31.26 -8.86
C ALA A 220 -1.76 -30.71 -7.42
N SER A 221 -1.60 -31.58 -6.41
CA SER A 221 -1.46 -31.15 -5.00
C SER A 221 -0.32 -30.15 -4.81
N MET A 222 0.84 -30.38 -5.43
CA MET A 222 1.97 -29.45 -5.36
C MET A 222 1.67 -28.09 -6.04
N VAL A 223 0.88 -28.10 -7.12
CA VAL A 223 0.41 -26.86 -7.77
C VAL A 223 -0.57 -26.10 -6.87
N ASP A 224 -1.47 -26.80 -6.18
CA ASP A 224 -2.43 -26.19 -5.24
C ASP A 224 -1.71 -25.57 -4.03
N ASP A 225 -0.71 -26.27 -3.45
CA ASP A 225 0.18 -25.72 -2.40
C ASP A 225 0.92 -24.45 -2.87
N LEU A 226 1.41 -24.44 -4.11
CA LEU A 226 2.07 -23.27 -4.70
C LEU A 226 1.08 -22.13 -5.00
N GLN A 227 -0.17 -22.43 -5.36
CA GLN A 227 -1.22 -21.41 -5.49
C GLN A 227 -1.57 -20.80 -4.13
N ASN A 228 -1.76 -21.62 -3.09
CA ASN A 228 -2.01 -21.16 -1.73
C ASN A 228 -0.86 -20.27 -1.21
N LYS A 229 0.40 -20.66 -1.47
CA LYS A 229 1.57 -19.86 -1.11
C LYS A 229 1.66 -18.54 -1.90
N ASN A 230 1.29 -18.53 -3.19
CA ASN A 230 1.22 -17.30 -3.99
C ASN A 230 0.11 -16.35 -3.49
N GLN A 231 -1.07 -16.87 -3.14
CA GLN A 231 -2.14 -16.05 -2.54
C GLN A 231 -1.70 -15.41 -1.22
N GLU A 232 -0.96 -16.12 -0.39
CA GLU A 232 -0.43 -15.59 0.86
C GLU A 232 0.67 -14.53 0.63
N LEU A 233 1.57 -14.75 -0.34
CA LEU A 233 2.56 -13.75 -0.74
C LEU A 233 1.92 -12.48 -1.33
N MET A 234 0.81 -12.60 -2.06
CA MET A 234 0.06 -11.42 -2.54
C MET A 234 -0.51 -10.60 -1.38
N LYS A 235 -1.13 -11.24 -0.37
CA LYS A 235 -1.61 -10.54 0.84
C LYS A 235 -0.46 -9.83 1.58
N GLN A 236 0.70 -10.46 1.68
CA GLN A 236 1.88 -9.85 2.32
C GLN A 236 2.38 -8.64 1.52
N ILE A 237 2.36 -8.70 0.19
CA ILE A 237 2.67 -7.55 -0.67
C ILE A 237 1.64 -6.41 -0.47
N GLU A 238 0.34 -6.71 -0.39
CA GLU A 238 -0.71 -5.72 -0.12
C GLU A 238 -0.54 -5.05 1.26
N ILE A 239 -0.21 -5.83 2.30
CA ILE A 239 0.09 -5.32 3.65
C ILE A 239 1.30 -4.39 3.59
N CYS A 240 2.43 -4.83 3.03
CA CYS A 240 3.64 -4.02 2.88
C CYS A 240 3.37 -2.73 2.06
N GLN A 241 2.49 -2.76 1.07
CA GLN A 241 2.09 -1.55 0.32
C GLN A 241 1.28 -0.57 1.17
N GLU A 242 0.34 -1.04 2.00
CA GLU A 242 -0.43 -0.15 2.88
C GLU A 242 0.41 0.36 4.07
N GLU A 243 1.30 -0.46 4.63
CA GLU A 243 2.29 -0.04 5.62
C GLU A 243 3.20 1.06 5.07
N ASN A 244 3.73 0.89 3.86
CA ASN A 244 4.46 1.96 3.17
C ASN A 244 3.61 3.22 3.02
N LYS A 245 2.35 3.11 2.55
CA LYS A 245 1.42 4.27 2.48
C LYS A 245 1.17 4.92 3.86
N ILE A 246 1.22 4.18 4.97
CA ILE A 246 1.09 4.74 6.33
C ILE A 246 2.37 5.49 6.72
N LEU A 247 3.55 4.90 6.50
CA LEU A 247 4.85 5.55 6.72
C LEU A 247 4.98 6.84 5.89
N ASP A 248 4.54 6.81 4.63
CA ASP A 248 4.53 7.95 3.70
C ASP A 248 3.64 9.11 4.18
N ARG A 249 2.51 8.80 4.83
CA ARG A 249 1.63 9.80 5.47
C ARG A 249 2.27 10.36 6.75
N LEU A 250 2.84 9.49 7.59
CA LEU A 250 3.51 9.88 8.83
C LEU A 250 4.74 10.76 8.57
N HIS A 251 5.52 10.45 7.54
CA HIS A 251 6.69 11.25 7.16
C HIS A 251 6.28 12.64 6.68
N ARG A 252 5.27 12.75 5.79
CA ARG A 252 4.72 14.07 5.37
C ARG A 252 4.16 14.87 6.55
N GLN A 253 3.51 14.23 7.51
CA GLN A 253 3.06 14.90 8.74
C GLN A 253 4.23 15.45 9.56
N LYS A 254 5.28 14.65 9.80
CA LYS A 254 6.48 15.08 10.52
C LYS A 254 7.23 16.21 9.81
N VAL A 255 7.33 16.19 8.48
CA VAL A 255 7.90 17.30 7.70
C VAL A 255 7.09 18.58 7.91
N ALA A 256 5.75 18.52 7.81
CA ALA A 256 4.88 19.67 8.06
C ALA A 256 4.86 20.14 9.53
N GLU A 257 5.28 19.31 10.49
CA GLU A 257 5.53 19.71 11.88
C GLU A 257 6.88 20.41 12.04
N VAL A 258 7.94 19.91 11.39
CA VAL A 258 9.26 20.57 11.33
C VAL A 258 9.18 21.92 10.63
N GLU A 259 8.45 22.04 9.52
CA GLU A 259 8.22 23.31 8.80
C GLU A 259 7.56 24.37 9.70
N LYS A 260 6.57 23.97 10.53
CA LYS A 260 5.94 24.85 11.52
C LYS A 260 6.92 25.26 12.62
N LEU A 261 7.74 24.34 13.12
CA LEU A 261 8.76 24.67 14.12
C LEU A 261 9.78 25.65 13.53
N MET A 262 10.25 25.44 12.30
CA MET A 262 11.13 26.37 11.58
C MET A 262 10.47 27.75 11.36
N GLN A 263 9.16 27.81 11.16
CA GLN A 263 8.41 29.07 11.11
C GLN A 263 8.43 29.79 12.46
N THR A 264 8.10 29.09 13.55
CA THR A 264 8.13 29.68 14.90
C THR A 264 9.53 30.10 15.35
N VAL A 265 10.59 29.40 14.92
CA VAL A 265 11.98 29.81 15.18
C VAL A 265 12.27 31.14 14.49
N ARG A 266 11.91 31.31 13.21
CA ARG A 266 12.12 32.57 12.48
C ARG A 266 11.31 33.73 13.07
N GLU A 267 10.08 33.48 13.52
CA GLU A 267 9.27 34.48 14.25
C GLU A 267 9.91 34.90 15.59
N LEU A 268 10.56 33.96 16.30
CA LEU A 268 11.31 34.26 17.52
C LEU A 268 12.64 35.00 17.23
N GLU A 269 13.33 34.68 16.14
CA GLU A 269 14.52 35.40 15.67
C GLU A 269 14.19 36.86 15.34
N GLU A 270 13.11 37.11 14.59
CA GLU A 270 12.60 38.45 14.33
C GLU A 270 12.22 39.20 15.62
N ALA A 271 11.56 38.54 16.56
CA ALA A 271 11.21 39.12 17.86
C ALA A 271 12.45 39.47 18.71
N VAL A 272 13.51 38.64 18.68
CA VAL A 272 14.79 38.91 19.35
C VAL A 272 15.52 40.09 18.71
N LEU A 273 15.53 40.19 17.38
CA LEU A 273 16.11 41.34 16.67
C LEU A 273 15.36 42.64 17.00
N ALA A 274 14.03 42.61 17.01
CA ALA A 274 13.20 43.74 17.43
C ALA A 274 13.44 44.12 18.91
N GLY A 275 13.57 43.13 19.80
CA GLY A 275 13.92 43.34 21.20
C GLY A 275 15.31 43.98 21.38
N GLY A 276 16.29 43.56 20.59
CA GLY A 276 17.63 44.17 20.54
C GLY A 276 17.60 45.63 20.09
N ALA A 277 16.79 45.96 19.07
CA ALA A 277 16.58 47.34 18.62
C ALA A 277 15.90 48.20 19.70
N ALA A 278 14.87 47.68 20.37
CA ALA A 278 14.22 48.36 21.50
C ALA A 278 15.19 48.59 22.67
N ALA A 279 16.03 47.60 23.02
CA ALA A 279 17.04 47.73 24.06
C ALA A 279 18.14 48.75 23.71
N ASN A 280 18.48 48.91 22.42
CA ASN A 280 19.36 49.99 21.97
C ASN A 280 18.70 51.36 22.20
N ALA A 281 17.46 51.55 21.73
CA ALA A 281 16.74 52.81 21.91
C ALA A 281 16.58 53.20 23.40
N VAL A 282 16.29 52.24 24.28
CA VAL A 282 16.24 52.49 25.75
C VAL A 282 17.58 52.99 26.28
N ARG A 283 18.71 52.38 25.86
CA ARG A 283 20.06 52.82 26.27
C ARG A 283 20.41 54.22 25.74
N ASP A 284 19.98 54.57 24.53
CA ASP A 284 20.22 55.90 23.97
C ASP A 284 19.36 56.98 24.64
N TYR A 285 18.08 56.70 24.94
CA TYR A 285 17.25 57.59 25.77
C TYR A 285 17.83 57.75 27.18
N GLN A 286 18.33 56.67 27.80
CA GLN A 286 18.98 56.73 29.10
C GLN A 286 20.22 57.64 29.08
N ARG A 287 21.05 57.57 28.02
CA ARG A 287 22.19 58.47 27.84
C ARG A 287 21.75 59.94 27.70
N LYS A 288 20.76 60.24 26.85
CA LYS A 288 20.25 61.62 26.69
C LYS A 288 19.64 62.16 27.99
N VAL A 289 19.02 61.32 28.82
CA VAL A 289 18.54 61.69 30.16
C VAL A 289 19.69 61.94 31.15
N GLN A 290 20.81 61.23 31.04
CA GLN A 290 22.02 61.51 31.84
C GLN A 290 22.63 62.86 31.43
N GLU A 291 22.82 63.10 30.13
CA GLU A 291 23.31 64.37 29.56
C GLU A 291 22.45 65.56 30.02
N MET A 292 21.11 65.48 29.85
CA MET A 292 20.20 66.54 30.32
C MET A 292 20.26 66.74 31.83
N ASN A 293 20.55 65.69 32.62
CA ASN A 293 20.75 65.84 34.06
C ASN A 293 22.11 66.47 34.43
N GLU A 294 23.09 66.46 33.54
CA GLU A 294 24.37 67.16 33.70
C GLU A 294 24.23 68.63 33.31
N GLU A 295 23.57 68.92 32.19
CA GLU A 295 23.12 70.26 31.78
C GLU A 295 22.26 70.91 32.89
N ARG A 296 21.29 70.17 33.45
CA ARG A 296 20.47 70.63 34.60
C ARG A 296 21.35 70.98 35.80
N ARG A 297 22.36 70.16 36.11
CA ARG A 297 23.31 70.39 37.22
C ARG A 297 24.29 71.54 36.94
N THR A 298 24.67 71.86 35.70
CA THR A 298 25.49 73.06 35.42
C THR A 298 24.65 74.32 35.54
N LEU A 299 23.46 74.34 34.94
CA LEU A 299 22.49 75.43 35.04
C LEU A 299 22.07 75.72 36.50
N GLU A 300 21.84 74.70 37.34
CA GLU A 300 21.59 74.89 38.78
C GLU A 300 22.73 75.66 39.49
N ARG A 301 23.99 75.33 39.17
CA ARG A 301 25.16 76.02 39.74
C ARG A 301 25.36 77.42 39.16
N GLU A 302 24.92 77.67 37.94
CA GLU A 302 24.95 78.99 37.30
C GLU A 302 23.87 79.90 37.88
N VAL A 303 22.64 79.41 38.03
CA VAL A 303 21.54 80.10 38.73
C VAL A 303 21.93 80.41 40.18
N ALA A 304 22.57 79.46 40.89
CA ALA A 304 23.07 79.71 42.25
C ALA A 304 24.14 80.83 42.28
N ARG A 305 25.10 80.81 41.35
CA ARG A 305 26.14 81.86 41.23
C ARG A 305 25.53 83.22 40.85
N ALA A 306 24.60 83.25 39.90
CA ALA A 306 23.88 84.46 39.50
C ALA A 306 23.06 85.03 40.66
N LYS A 307 22.39 84.19 41.46
CA LYS A 307 21.66 84.60 42.67
C LYS A 307 22.58 85.21 43.73
N VAL A 308 23.78 84.64 43.94
CA VAL A 308 24.79 85.24 44.85
C VAL A 308 25.28 86.59 44.31
N THR A 309 25.56 86.71 43.01
CA THR A 309 25.96 87.99 42.40
C THR A 309 24.84 89.04 42.48
N ALA A 310 23.59 88.66 42.19
CA ALA A 310 22.43 89.55 42.30
C ALA A 310 22.21 90.03 43.75
N ASN A 311 22.33 89.13 44.74
CA ASN A 311 22.27 89.49 46.16
C ASN A 311 23.41 90.44 46.55
N ARG A 312 24.63 90.24 46.04
CA ARG A 312 25.77 91.14 46.26
C ARG A 312 25.51 92.52 45.65
N VAL A 313 25.06 92.61 44.40
CA VAL A 313 24.70 93.87 43.74
C VAL A 313 23.58 94.59 44.50
N ALA A 314 22.52 93.88 44.89
CA ALA A 314 21.44 94.45 45.69
C ALA A 314 21.93 94.97 47.06
N THR A 315 22.91 94.31 47.68
CA THR A 315 23.53 94.76 48.94
C THR A 315 24.42 95.99 48.74
N VAL A 316 25.18 96.05 47.64
CA VAL A 316 26.00 97.22 47.28
C VAL A 316 25.10 98.43 47.02
N VAL A 317 24.09 98.30 46.16
CA VAL A 317 23.10 99.37 45.91
C VAL A 317 22.41 99.81 47.21
N ALA A 318 21.99 98.87 48.07
CA ALA A 318 21.39 99.19 49.36
C ALA A 318 22.35 99.83 50.39
N ASN A 319 23.65 99.91 50.10
CA ASN A 319 24.65 100.62 50.91
C ASN A 319 25.12 101.92 50.25
N GLU A 320 25.18 102.00 48.91
CA GLU A 320 25.33 103.27 48.16
C GLU A 320 24.24 104.28 48.53
N TRP A 321 23.02 103.79 48.81
CA TRP A 321 21.90 104.57 49.34
C TRP A 321 22.04 104.99 50.82
N LYS A 322 23.11 104.60 51.53
CA LYS A 322 23.39 104.94 52.94
C LYS A 322 24.64 105.80 53.10
N ASP A 323 25.70 105.50 52.35
CA ASP A 323 27.01 106.16 52.52
C ASP A 323 27.03 107.61 51.96
N ALA A 324 26.01 107.99 51.18
CA ALA A 324 25.76 109.38 50.79
C ALA A 324 25.18 110.19 51.96
N ASN A 325 26.07 110.67 52.83
CA ASN A 325 25.74 111.37 54.07
C ASN A 325 24.73 112.52 53.85
N ASP A 326 23.66 112.52 54.65
CA ASP A 326 22.51 113.44 54.64
C ASP A 326 21.72 113.58 53.31
N LYS A 327 21.23 112.44 52.80
CA LYS A 327 20.10 112.38 51.85
C LYS A 327 18.91 111.63 52.42
N VAL A 328 18.27 112.21 53.45
CA VAL A 328 16.89 111.84 53.78
C VAL A 328 16.01 112.21 52.58
N MET A 329 15.52 111.22 51.82
CA MET A 329 14.66 111.48 50.67
C MET A 329 13.43 112.27 51.13
N PRO A 330 13.19 113.50 50.60
CA PRO A 330 12.11 114.36 51.06
C PRO A 330 10.78 113.61 51.11
N VAL A 331 10.06 113.69 52.24
CA VAL A 331 8.90 112.82 52.49
C VAL A 331 7.83 112.93 51.39
N LYS A 332 7.74 114.07 50.69
CA LYS A 332 6.97 114.20 49.44
C LYS A 332 7.47 113.27 48.33
N GLN A 333 8.73 113.40 47.92
CA GLN A 333 9.34 112.55 46.88
C GLN A 333 9.25 111.06 47.24
N TRP A 334 9.50 110.69 48.50
CA TRP A 334 9.32 109.29 48.92
C TRP A 334 7.86 108.82 48.84
N LEU A 335 6.87 109.66 49.20
CA LEU A 335 5.44 109.34 49.05
C LEU A 335 4.91 109.46 47.61
N GLU A 336 5.66 110.09 46.71
CA GLU A 336 5.39 110.22 45.28
C GLU A 336 5.97 109.00 44.53
N GLU A 337 7.24 108.68 44.73
CA GLU A 337 7.86 107.43 44.23
C GLU A 337 7.17 106.19 44.79
N ARG A 338 6.86 106.15 46.10
CA ARG A 338 6.10 105.03 46.68
C ARG A 338 4.71 104.90 46.07
N ARG A 339 4.04 106.02 45.70
CA ARG A 339 2.77 105.96 44.97
C ARG A 339 2.96 105.52 43.52
N PHE A 340 4.03 105.96 42.85
CA PHE A 340 4.39 105.53 41.50
C PHE A 340 4.64 104.03 41.46
N PHE A 341 5.56 103.50 42.27
CA PHE A 341 5.86 102.07 42.34
C PHE A 341 4.67 101.23 42.85
N GLN A 342 3.82 101.77 43.74
CA GLN A 342 2.58 101.09 44.14
C GLN A 342 1.56 101.06 42.99
N GLY A 343 1.50 102.10 42.17
CA GLY A 343 0.71 102.16 40.94
C GLY A 343 1.21 101.19 39.86
N GLU A 344 2.52 101.19 39.57
CA GLU A 344 3.13 100.24 38.64
C GLU A 344 2.98 98.79 39.12
N MET A 345 3.20 98.50 40.40
CA MET A 345 2.98 97.17 40.95
C MET A 345 1.50 96.76 40.91
N GLN A 346 0.56 97.70 41.03
CA GLN A 346 -0.85 97.41 40.80
C GLN A 346 -1.16 97.14 39.31
N GLN A 347 -0.59 97.92 38.39
CA GLN A 347 -0.72 97.69 36.95
C GLN A 347 -0.07 96.36 36.53
N LEU A 348 1.03 95.94 37.16
CA LEU A 348 1.67 94.65 36.95
C LEU A 348 0.81 93.49 37.48
N ARG A 349 0.16 93.64 38.64
CA ARG A 349 -0.85 92.67 39.13
C ARG A 349 -2.06 92.58 38.19
N GLU A 350 -2.50 93.70 37.64
CA GLU A 350 -3.63 93.74 36.71
C GLU A 350 -3.27 93.09 35.35
N LYS A 351 -2.07 93.37 34.83
CA LYS A 351 -1.47 92.68 33.67
C LYS A 351 -1.30 91.17 33.94
N LEU A 352 -0.86 90.77 35.12
CA LEU A 352 -0.77 89.36 35.54
C LEU A 352 -2.16 88.70 35.56
N ALA A 353 -3.16 89.35 36.17
CA ALA A 353 -4.53 88.85 36.22
C ALA A 353 -5.19 88.76 34.82
N VAL A 354 -4.81 89.63 33.87
CA VAL A 354 -5.17 89.52 32.45
C VAL A 354 -4.47 88.32 31.82
N ALA A 355 -3.16 88.16 31.99
CA ALA A 355 -2.39 87.04 31.45
C ALA A 355 -2.90 85.69 31.98
N GLU A 356 -3.22 85.58 33.27
CA GLU A 356 -3.85 84.40 33.86
C GLU A 356 -5.22 84.09 33.26
N ARG A 357 -6.06 85.11 33.03
CA ARG A 357 -7.37 84.93 32.37
C ARG A 357 -7.20 84.45 30.93
N THR A 358 -6.24 85.01 30.20
CA THR A 358 -5.90 84.56 28.84
C THR A 358 -5.38 83.12 28.83
N ALA A 359 -4.48 82.76 29.75
CA ALA A 359 -3.94 81.40 29.87
C ALA A 359 -5.02 80.38 30.27
N LYS A 360 -5.94 80.73 31.16
CA LYS A 360 -7.11 79.90 31.53
C LYS A 360 -8.05 79.71 30.33
N ALA A 361 -8.30 80.76 29.53
CA ALA A 361 -9.08 80.64 28.29
C ALA A 361 -8.37 79.79 27.21
N GLU A 362 -7.05 79.92 27.06
CA GLU A 362 -6.26 79.08 26.17
C GLU A 362 -6.27 77.61 26.59
N ALA A 363 -6.16 77.33 27.89
CA ALA A 363 -6.26 75.98 28.45
C ALA A 363 -7.62 75.34 28.18
N GLN A 364 -8.73 76.07 28.42
CA GLN A 364 -10.08 75.60 28.10
C GLN A 364 -10.28 75.37 26.59
N MET A 365 -9.66 76.20 25.74
CA MET A 365 -9.68 75.97 24.29
C MET A 365 -8.84 74.76 23.88
N LYS A 366 -7.67 74.53 24.50
CA LYS A 366 -6.86 73.30 24.31
C LYS A 366 -7.63 72.05 24.72
N GLU A 367 -8.29 72.05 25.88
CA GLU A 367 -9.17 70.96 26.34
C GLU A 367 -10.31 70.71 25.34
N LYS A 368 -11.00 71.78 24.89
CA LYS A 368 -12.05 71.70 23.87
C LYS A 368 -11.55 71.16 22.52
N TYR A 369 -10.31 71.46 22.13
CA TYR A 369 -9.68 70.86 20.95
C TYR A 369 -9.24 69.41 21.18
N GLN A 370 -8.73 69.05 22.36
CA GLN A 370 -8.40 67.67 22.71
C GLN A 370 -9.64 66.76 22.73
N LEU A 371 -10.76 67.23 23.27
CA LEU A 371 -12.04 66.50 23.22
C LEU A 371 -12.54 66.32 21.77
N ARG A 372 -12.43 67.36 20.93
CA ARG A 372 -12.74 67.27 19.50
C ARG A 372 -11.81 66.31 18.75
N PHE A 373 -10.52 66.33 19.07
CA PHE A 373 -9.52 65.43 18.49
C PHE A 373 -9.81 63.99 18.89
N LYS A 374 -10.07 63.71 20.18
CA LYS A 374 -10.44 62.40 20.68
C LYS A 374 -11.71 61.85 20.01
N VAL A 375 -12.74 62.68 19.79
CA VAL A 375 -13.94 62.28 19.03
C VAL A 375 -13.65 61.97 17.55
N LEU A 376 -12.64 62.62 16.95
CA LEU A 376 -12.17 62.31 15.60
C LEU A 376 -11.32 61.03 15.56
N GLU A 377 -10.45 60.82 16.56
CA GLU A 377 -9.71 59.56 16.75
C GLU A 377 -10.65 58.38 17.00
N GLU A 378 -11.69 58.56 17.81
CA GLU A 378 -12.73 57.55 18.07
C GLU A 378 -13.53 57.25 16.82
N LYS A 379 -13.87 58.26 15.99
CA LYS A 379 -14.46 58.02 14.66
C LYS A 379 -13.52 57.25 13.74
N LEU A 380 -12.23 57.57 13.71
CA LEU A 380 -11.25 56.89 12.86
C LEU A 380 -10.98 55.45 13.35
N ARG A 381 -10.93 55.22 14.66
CA ARG A 381 -10.74 53.92 15.32
C ARG A 381 -11.97 53.02 15.23
N SER A 382 -13.18 53.61 15.25
CA SER A 382 -14.45 52.91 15.01
C SER A 382 -14.70 52.63 13.52
N SER A 383 -14.00 53.30 12.61
CA SER A 383 -14.06 53.09 11.15
C SER A 383 -13.27 51.84 10.69
N ASN A 384 -13.33 50.74 11.46
CA ASN A 384 -12.66 49.47 11.17
C ASN A 384 -13.67 48.36 10.82
N GLY A 385 -14.37 48.54 9.71
CA GLY A 385 -15.15 47.50 9.02
C GLY A 385 -14.39 47.00 7.78
N ASN A 386 -13.90 45.76 7.82
CA ASN A 386 -13.18 45.08 6.73
C ASN A 386 -14.15 44.66 5.58
N PRO A 387 -13.70 44.27 4.36
CA PRO A 387 -12.33 44.27 3.82
C PRO A 387 -12.17 44.70 2.32
N LYS A 388 -10.95 44.50 1.79
CA LYS A 388 -10.58 44.10 0.39
C LYS A 388 -10.35 45.14 -0.75
N LEU A 389 -9.18 44.93 -1.38
CA LEU A 389 -8.80 45.09 -2.81
C LEU A 389 -8.26 46.42 -3.37
N ALA A 390 -7.39 46.23 -4.39
CA ALA A 390 -6.82 47.16 -5.38
C ALA A 390 -5.70 48.12 -4.92
N ALA A 391 -4.78 48.39 -5.86
CA ALA A 391 -3.52 49.10 -5.67
C ALA A 391 -3.39 50.32 -6.62
N GLU A 392 -2.28 51.06 -6.47
CA GLU A 392 -1.76 52.12 -7.36
C GLU A 392 -2.56 53.43 -7.52
N GLY A 393 -1.89 54.47 -8.03
CA GLY A 393 -2.55 55.65 -8.64
C GLY A 393 -2.14 57.02 -8.10
N ARG A 394 -1.15 57.67 -8.72
CA ARG A 394 -0.80 59.09 -8.48
C ARG A 394 -1.93 60.06 -8.87
N SER A 395 -2.03 61.21 -8.20
CA SER A 395 -2.26 62.49 -8.90
C SER A 395 -1.75 63.72 -8.10
N ILE A 396 -1.73 64.90 -8.72
CA ILE A 396 -0.70 65.95 -8.52
C ILE A 396 -1.29 67.33 -8.12
N SER A 397 -0.51 68.08 -7.31
CA SER A 397 -0.34 69.56 -7.30
C SER A 397 -1.50 70.52 -7.04
N THR A 398 -1.30 71.48 -6.11
CA THR A 398 -1.06 72.92 -6.44
C THR A 398 -0.68 73.78 -5.21
N GLY A 399 -0.02 74.92 -5.46
CA GLY A 399 0.23 76.07 -4.55
C GLY A 399 0.31 77.36 -5.42
N PRO A 400 1.01 78.48 -5.05
CA PRO A 400 1.59 78.91 -3.77
C PRO A 400 1.38 80.43 -3.42
N SER A 401 1.77 80.93 -2.23
CA SER A 401 2.16 82.37 -2.04
C SER A 401 2.77 82.79 -0.67
N ARG A 402 3.81 83.64 -0.74
CA ARG A 402 4.23 84.77 0.18
C ARG A 402 4.54 84.47 1.67
N ARG A 403 5.78 84.69 2.16
CA ARG A 403 6.46 85.95 2.64
C ARG A 403 5.91 86.42 4.02
N LEU A 404 6.71 86.83 5.04
CA LEU A 404 8.07 87.46 5.14
C LEU A 404 8.90 86.92 6.36
N SER A 405 10.13 87.37 6.72
CA SER A 405 11.40 87.65 5.97
C SER A 405 12.50 88.38 6.83
N LEU A 406 13.17 87.75 7.82
CA LEU A 406 14.34 88.35 8.54
C LEU A 406 15.31 87.25 9.07
N GLY A 407 16.66 87.35 9.00
CA GLY A 407 17.52 88.25 8.24
C GLY A 407 19.04 87.99 8.47
N GLY A 408 19.85 88.00 7.39
CA GLY A 408 21.32 87.77 7.38
C GLY A 408 21.78 86.31 7.57
N ALA A 409 22.95 85.85 7.13
CA ALA A 409 24.00 86.32 6.18
C ALA A 409 25.07 85.17 6.06
N GLU A 410 26.08 85.06 5.18
CA GLU A 410 26.47 85.47 3.79
C GLU A 410 27.79 84.64 3.49
N LEU A 411 28.43 84.48 2.32
CA LEU A 411 28.36 84.99 0.94
C LEU A 411 29.10 83.97 0.01
N SER A 412 28.94 84.05 -1.34
CA SER A 412 29.83 83.43 -2.38
C SER A 412 29.82 81.88 -2.52
N ARG A 413 30.06 81.22 -3.68
CA ARG A 413 30.46 81.65 -5.04
C ARG A 413 30.12 80.60 -6.14
N LEU A 414 30.10 81.09 -7.38
CA LEU A 414 29.81 80.45 -8.69
C LEU A 414 30.76 79.32 -9.16
N SER A 415 30.23 78.34 -9.92
CA SER A 415 30.70 77.87 -11.25
C SER A 415 29.67 76.86 -11.84
N SER A 416 29.12 76.86 -13.07
CA SER A 416 29.60 77.11 -14.46
C SER A 416 30.30 75.89 -15.12
N ASN A 417 30.08 75.48 -16.39
CA ASN A 417 28.98 75.75 -17.36
C ASN A 417 28.99 74.81 -18.61
N GLY A 418 27.83 74.53 -19.25
CA GLY A 418 27.68 74.03 -20.65
C GLY A 418 28.13 72.58 -20.98
N TYR A 419 27.89 71.95 -22.14
CA TYR A 419 27.02 72.18 -23.34
C TYR A 419 26.70 70.78 -23.95
N LEU A 420 25.47 70.33 -24.30
CA LEU A 420 24.45 70.72 -25.31
C LEU A 420 24.64 70.20 -26.76
N SER A 421 23.52 69.75 -27.38
CA SER A 421 23.33 69.22 -28.77
C SER A 421 23.85 67.79 -29.05
N ARG A 422 23.29 66.90 -29.92
CA ARG A 422 22.14 66.83 -30.88
C ARG A 422 21.95 65.33 -31.29
N ARG A 423 20.94 64.77 -32.01
CA ARG A 423 19.64 65.19 -32.64
C ARG A 423 18.76 63.94 -32.97
N ASN A 424 17.43 64.14 -33.01
CA ASN A 424 16.30 63.49 -33.73
C ASN A 424 16.58 62.59 -34.99
N THR A 425 15.73 61.68 -35.53
CA THR A 425 14.41 61.03 -35.19
C THR A 425 14.08 59.88 -36.18
N SER A 426 13.09 59.02 -35.83
CA SER A 426 12.05 58.38 -36.71
C SER A 426 12.38 57.37 -37.84
N SER A 427 12.21 56.07 -37.54
CA SER A 427 11.36 55.04 -38.23
C SER A 427 11.30 54.84 -39.76
N HIS A 428 11.39 53.58 -40.24
CA HIS A 428 10.48 52.99 -41.27
C HIS A 428 10.55 51.43 -41.40
N THR A 429 9.37 50.77 -41.40
CA THR A 429 8.94 49.51 -42.09
C THR A 429 9.87 48.32 -42.45
N GLY A 430 9.57 47.13 -41.87
CA GLY A 430 8.93 45.99 -42.60
C GLY A 430 9.73 44.78 -43.15
N SER A 431 9.37 43.54 -42.77
CA SER A 431 9.18 42.32 -43.64
C SER A 431 8.89 41.04 -42.80
N LEU A 432 8.43 39.94 -43.45
CA LEU A 432 8.13 38.61 -42.87
C LEU A 432 8.62 37.48 -43.80
N GLN A 433 9.01 36.31 -43.24
CA GLN A 433 9.08 35.02 -43.98
C GLN A 433 9.06 33.80 -43.03
N SER A 434 8.89 32.58 -43.58
CA SER A 434 8.49 31.36 -42.83
C SER A 434 8.89 30.05 -43.54
N ASN A 435 9.01 28.93 -42.79
CA ASN A 435 9.00 27.51 -43.24
C ASN A 435 10.25 27.02 -44.04
N SER A 436 10.64 25.73 -44.14
CA SER A 436 10.21 24.45 -43.49
C SER A 436 11.16 23.25 -43.77
N ALA A 437 11.18 22.27 -42.85
CA ALA A 437 11.24 20.79 -43.03
C ALA A 437 12.35 20.01 -43.82
N SER A 438 13.04 19.11 -43.08
CA SER A 438 13.37 17.67 -43.32
C SER A 438 13.88 17.10 -44.67
N ALA A 439 14.90 16.20 -44.60
CA ALA A 439 15.07 15.03 -45.50
C ALA A 439 15.98 13.91 -44.90
N LEU A 440 15.92 12.70 -45.46
CA LEU A 440 16.73 11.49 -45.14
C LEU A 440 17.64 11.10 -46.33
N LEU A 441 18.65 10.23 -46.14
CA LEU A 441 18.84 8.99 -46.95
C LEU A 441 19.98 8.06 -46.45
N LYS A 442 20.19 6.92 -47.16
CA LYS A 442 20.92 5.70 -46.72
C LYS A 442 22.10 5.34 -47.64
N THR A 443 23.11 4.62 -47.13
CA THR A 443 24.00 3.70 -47.90
C THR A 443 24.33 2.43 -47.07
N THR A 444 25.20 1.52 -47.56
CA THR A 444 25.15 0.07 -47.26
C THR A 444 26.48 -0.69 -47.42
N LYS A 445 26.60 -1.87 -46.75
CA LYS A 445 27.20 -3.18 -47.18
C LYS A 445 28.30 -3.84 -46.29
N ILE A 446 28.03 -5.11 -45.95
CA ILE A 446 28.91 -6.33 -45.97
C ILE A 446 30.04 -6.50 -44.92
N SER A 447 29.93 -7.54 -44.09
CA SER A 447 30.91 -8.65 -43.97
C SER A 447 30.23 -9.94 -43.44
N SER A 448 30.93 -11.08 -43.33
CA SER A 448 30.30 -12.43 -43.35
C SER A 448 30.97 -13.52 -42.47
N ARG A 449 30.34 -14.72 -42.47
CA ARG A 449 30.72 -16.03 -41.84
C ARG A 449 30.47 -16.13 -40.32
N SER A 450 30.20 -17.31 -39.74
CA SER A 450 30.02 -18.70 -40.28
C SER A 450 29.08 -19.55 -39.39
N PHE A 451 28.89 -20.84 -39.73
CA PHE A 451 27.99 -21.81 -39.09
C PHE A 451 28.77 -23.09 -38.72
N ASP A 452 28.65 -23.55 -37.46
CA ASP A 452 28.91 -24.92 -36.94
C ASP A 452 28.45 -24.93 -35.45
N GLY A 453 27.98 -26.00 -34.79
CA GLY A 453 27.68 -27.37 -35.20
C GLY A 453 28.05 -28.36 -34.08
N GLY A 454 27.07 -29.01 -33.42
CA GLY A 454 27.41 -30.02 -32.39
C GLY A 454 26.31 -30.35 -31.36
N SER A 455 25.48 -31.35 -31.66
CA SER A 455 24.50 -31.90 -30.71
C SER A 455 24.98 -33.21 -30.07
N ARG A 456 25.18 -33.23 -28.74
CA ARG A 456 25.16 -34.44 -27.88
C ARG A 456 24.52 -34.06 -26.54
N SER A 457 23.42 -34.62 -26.03
CA SER A 457 22.78 -35.95 -26.12
C SER A 457 23.40 -37.02 -25.22
N LEU A 458 22.64 -37.41 -24.17
CA LEU A 458 22.72 -38.67 -23.40
C LEU A 458 23.99 -38.87 -22.53
N GLU A 459 23.99 -39.59 -21.38
CA GLU A 459 22.94 -40.24 -20.55
C GLU A 459 23.54 -40.77 -19.21
N ARG A 460 22.66 -41.11 -18.24
CA ARG A 460 22.79 -42.12 -17.15
C ARG A 460 23.51 -41.82 -15.82
N ASP A 461 22.70 -42.01 -14.76
CA ASP A 461 22.92 -42.69 -13.46
C ASP A 461 24.24 -42.62 -12.65
N LYS A 462 24.04 -42.37 -11.35
CA LYS A 462 24.54 -43.11 -10.16
C LYS A 462 25.93 -43.77 -10.20
N LEU A 463 26.74 -43.44 -9.19
CA LEU A 463 26.96 -44.35 -8.05
C LEU A 463 27.47 -43.61 -6.79
N VAL A 464 27.52 -44.35 -5.68
CA VAL A 464 27.79 -43.87 -4.30
C VAL A 464 29.22 -44.16 -3.90
N GLN A 465 29.85 -43.30 -3.09
CA GLN A 465 30.95 -43.73 -2.22
C GLN A 465 31.08 -42.90 -0.93
N ASP A 466 30.88 -43.55 0.23
CA ASP A 466 31.21 -43.06 1.58
C ASP A 466 32.34 -43.92 2.19
N ALA A 467 33.39 -43.27 2.71
CA ALA A 467 34.45 -43.76 3.62
C ALA A 467 35.50 -42.63 3.76
N ILE A 468 35.74 -41.90 4.87
CA ILE A 468 36.00 -42.22 6.29
C ILE A 468 37.42 -42.81 6.53
N VAL A 469 38.12 -42.35 7.59
CA VAL A 469 39.45 -42.80 8.12
C VAL A 469 40.68 -42.20 7.39
N LYS A 470 41.73 -41.59 8.01
CA LYS A 470 42.10 -41.35 9.44
C LYS A 470 42.94 -40.08 9.72
N ASP A 471 42.84 -39.61 10.96
CA ASP A 471 43.65 -38.71 11.81
C ASP A 471 45.04 -38.19 11.35
N LYS A 472 45.26 -36.88 11.59
CA LYS A 472 46.40 -36.39 12.39
C LYS A 472 45.95 -35.24 13.31
N SER A 473 46.33 -35.29 14.58
CA SER A 473 46.11 -34.21 15.56
C SER A 473 47.32 -33.28 15.68
N ALA A 474 47.10 -31.97 15.77
CA ALA A 474 48.10 -31.00 16.22
C ALA A 474 47.43 -29.86 17.02
N THR A 475 48.14 -29.39 18.03
CA THR A 475 47.69 -28.39 19.02
C THR A 475 47.55 -26.98 18.43
N VAL A 476 46.76 -26.13 19.10
CA VAL A 476 46.70 -24.67 18.93
C VAL A 476 48.10 -24.06 18.78
N SER A 477 48.29 -23.18 17.79
CA SER A 477 49.45 -22.31 17.65
C SER A 477 49.04 -20.97 17.01
N SER A 478 49.84 -19.92 17.27
CA SER A 478 49.62 -18.55 16.78
C SER A 478 50.06 -18.35 15.31
N GLY A 479 49.72 -17.18 14.76
CA GLY A 479 50.00 -16.73 13.39
C GLY A 479 49.00 -15.62 13.01
N GLU A 480 49.11 -14.38 13.49
CA GLU A 480 50.16 -13.39 13.20
C GLU A 480 50.13 -12.89 11.74
N ILE A 481 49.61 -11.68 11.55
CA ILE A 481 49.89 -10.80 10.41
C ILE A 481 50.22 -9.43 11.02
N GLN A 482 51.30 -8.82 10.54
CA GLN A 482 52.00 -7.76 11.27
C GLN A 482 51.39 -6.37 11.09
N PHE A 483 51.37 -5.59 12.18
CA PHE A 483 51.33 -4.13 12.12
C PHE A 483 52.76 -3.61 11.99
N SER A 484 53.03 -2.77 10.99
CA SER A 484 54.29 -2.03 10.86
C SER A 484 54.07 -0.57 11.25
N GLU A 485 54.28 -0.25 12.53
CA GLU A 485 54.31 1.11 13.04
C GLU A 485 55.67 1.75 12.71
N THR A 486 55.71 2.57 11.66
CA THR A 486 56.90 3.40 11.37
C THR A 486 56.79 4.71 12.14
N THR A 487 57.64 4.87 13.15
CA THR A 487 57.73 6.04 14.02
C THR A 487 57.98 7.34 13.25
N ALA A 488 57.38 8.43 13.72
CA ALA A 488 57.68 9.77 13.23
C ALA A 488 59.15 10.16 13.51
N SER A 489 59.83 10.69 12.49
CA SER A 489 61.10 11.42 12.65
C SER A 489 60.80 12.92 12.69
N TYR A 490 61.00 13.55 13.85
CA TYR A 490 60.96 14.99 14.03
C TYR A 490 62.41 15.50 14.06
N GLU A 491 62.78 16.31 13.07
CA GLU A 491 63.93 17.21 13.13
C GLU A 491 63.49 18.63 12.75
N GLU A 492 64.19 19.62 13.28
CA GLU A 492 63.74 21.02 13.35
C GLU A 492 64.36 21.90 12.27
N ASN A 493 64.14 23.23 12.41
CA ASN A 493 64.71 24.35 11.66
C ASN A 493 64.03 24.65 10.30
N GLU A 494 63.73 25.90 9.93
CA GLU A 494 63.87 27.19 10.66
C GLU A 494 62.90 28.26 10.08
N ASP A 495 62.68 29.33 10.85
CA ASP A 495 62.00 30.62 10.57
C ASP A 495 61.20 30.88 9.26
N GLY A 496 59.98 31.43 9.40
CA GLY A 496 59.12 31.89 8.29
C GLY A 496 58.03 32.89 8.68
N ILE A 497 58.35 34.19 8.72
CA ILE A 497 57.49 35.29 9.20
C ILE A 497 56.29 35.63 8.28
N ALA A 498 55.08 35.57 8.87
CA ALA A 498 53.90 36.45 8.69
C ALA A 498 52.97 36.44 7.43
N VAL A 499 51.69 36.69 7.76
CA VAL A 499 50.75 37.68 7.16
C VAL A 499 49.69 37.28 6.11
N GLU A 500 48.49 37.85 6.35
CA GLU A 500 47.28 38.07 5.54
C GLU A 500 46.63 37.00 4.64
N LYS A 501 45.41 36.63 5.06
CA LYS A 501 44.14 36.82 4.32
C LYS A 501 44.19 36.69 2.78
N THR A 502 43.88 35.51 2.27
CA THR A 502 43.05 35.39 1.07
C THR A 502 41.84 34.48 1.36
N LYS A 503 40.84 34.53 0.49
CA LYS A 503 39.54 33.89 0.72
C LYS A 503 39.68 32.38 0.60
N THR A 504 39.23 31.64 1.60
CA THR A 504 38.90 30.22 1.43
C THR A 504 37.62 30.10 0.61
N GLU A 505 37.77 29.97 -0.71
CA GLU A 505 36.87 29.10 -1.45
C GLU A 505 37.16 27.68 -0.92
N GLN A 506 36.24 27.18 -0.10
CA GLN A 506 36.39 25.88 0.57
C GLN A 506 36.04 24.79 -0.45
N GLU A 507 37.03 24.36 -1.23
CA GLU A 507 36.87 23.22 -2.13
C GLU A 507 36.54 21.95 -1.32
N ASP A 508 35.41 21.31 -1.64
CA ASP A 508 34.92 20.12 -0.94
C ASP A 508 35.74 18.87 -1.31
N PHE A 509 36.89 18.70 -0.65
CA PHE A 509 37.78 17.56 -0.85
C PHE A 509 37.17 16.23 -0.35
N VAL A 510 36.51 15.50 -1.25
CA VAL A 510 36.09 14.11 -1.04
C VAL A 510 37.30 13.18 -0.96
N SER A 511 37.37 12.30 0.04
CA SER A 511 38.49 11.35 0.15
C SER A 511 38.55 10.39 -1.05
N GLY A 512 39.75 10.13 -1.57
CA GLY A 512 39.95 9.25 -2.74
C GLY A 512 39.35 7.85 -2.56
N VAL A 513 39.43 7.27 -1.35
CA VAL A 513 38.85 5.95 -1.03
C VAL A 513 37.33 5.94 -1.20
N LEU A 514 36.63 7.04 -0.87
CA LEU A 514 35.19 7.16 -1.09
C LEU A 514 34.87 7.35 -2.58
N TYR A 515 35.70 8.08 -3.32
CA TYR A 515 35.57 8.24 -4.76
C TYR A 515 35.76 6.90 -5.50
N ASP A 516 36.80 6.14 -5.19
CA ASP A 516 37.08 4.83 -5.78
C ASP A 516 35.96 3.82 -5.49
N MET A 517 35.42 3.84 -4.26
CA MET A 517 34.29 3.01 -3.85
C MET A 517 33.03 3.36 -4.66
N LEU A 518 32.67 4.64 -4.73
CA LEU A 518 31.52 5.12 -5.50
C LEU A 518 31.68 4.85 -7.00
N GLN A 519 32.89 5.02 -7.56
CA GLN A 519 33.19 4.71 -8.95
C GLN A 519 33.01 3.21 -9.25
N LYS A 520 33.45 2.33 -8.34
CA LYS A 520 33.25 0.88 -8.43
C LYS A 520 31.77 0.48 -8.35
N GLU A 521 30.99 1.12 -7.47
CA GLU A 521 29.54 0.91 -7.39
C GLU A 521 28.82 1.40 -8.66
N VAL A 522 29.14 2.60 -9.15
CA VAL A 522 28.57 3.14 -10.39
C VAL A 522 28.88 2.26 -11.61
N LEU A 523 30.09 1.70 -11.71
CA LEU A 523 30.44 0.73 -12.76
C LEU A 523 29.65 -0.59 -12.61
N SER A 524 29.48 -1.07 -11.38
CA SER A 524 28.72 -2.30 -11.08
C SER A 524 27.23 -2.14 -11.40
N LEU A 525 26.64 -1.01 -11.01
CA LEU A 525 25.25 -0.64 -11.32
C LEU A 525 25.02 -0.48 -12.82
N LYS A 526 25.95 0.19 -13.54
CA LYS A 526 25.88 0.29 -15.01
C LYS A 526 25.88 -1.09 -15.67
N LYS A 527 26.76 -2.00 -15.25
CA LYS A 527 26.79 -3.38 -15.76
C LYS A 527 25.47 -4.11 -15.48
N ALA A 528 24.98 -4.06 -14.25
CA ALA A 528 23.72 -4.70 -13.86
C ALA A 528 22.48 -4.15 -14.60
N CYS A 529 22.50 -2.88 -15.04
CA CYS A 529 21.46 -2.34 -15.92
C CYS A 529 21.53 -2.95 -17.33
N HIS A 530 22.71 -2.98 -17.95
CA HIS A 530 22.86 -3.57 -19.30
C HIS A 530 22.47 -5.06 -19.33
N GLU A 531 22.78 -5.82 -18.28
CA GLU A 531 22.35 -7.22 -18.13
C GLU A 531 20.83 -7.36 -17.97
N LYS A 532 20.17 -6.42 -17.28
CA LYS A 532 18.69 -6.36 -17.20
C LYS A 532 18.05 -5.96 -18.53
N ASP A 533 18.62 -5.00 -19.24
CA ASP A 533 18.09 -4.52 -20.53
C ASP A 533 18.17 -5.61 -21.60
N ALA A 534 19.27 -6.38 -21.62
CA ALA A 534 19.38 -7.61 -22.42
C ALA A 534 18.32 -8.66 -22.02
N THR A 535 18.19 -8.94 -20.72
CA THR A 535 17.21 -9.91 -20.18
C THR A 535 15.74 -9.50 -20.43
N LEU A 536 15.46 -8.19 -20.52
CA LEU A 536 14.14 -7.67 -20.90
C LEU A 536 13.89 -7.91 -22.38
N LYS A 537 14.86 -7.58 -23.25
CA LYS A 537 14.74 -7.82 -24.69
C LYS A 537 14.51 -9.30 -25.03
N ASP A 538 15.23 -10.22 -24.39
CA ASP A 538 15.04 -11.66 -24.58
C ASP A 538 13.62 -12.13 -24.20
N LYS A 539 12.99 -11.44 -23.24
CA LYS A 539 11.58 -11.67 -22.85
C LYS A 539 10.60 -11.06 -23.84
N ASP A 540 10.87 -9.87 -24.35
CA ASP A 540 10.03 -9.23 -25.37
C ASP A 540 10.03 -10.04 -26.68
N ASP A 541 11.19 -10.52 -27.12
CA ASP A 541 11.33 -11.44 -28.27
C ASP A 541 10.55 -12.77 -28.00
N ALA A 542 10.59 -13.29 -26.77
CA ALA A 542 9.81 -14.47 -26.38
C ALA A 542 8.29 -14.20 -26.34
N ILE A 543 7.86 -13.02 -25.89
CA ILE A 543 6.46 -12.58 -25.89
C ILE A 543 5.94 -12.44 -27.33
N GLU A 544 6.72 -11.85 -28.24
CA GLU A 544 6.37 -11.73 -29.66
C GLU A 544 6.21 -13.13 -30.31
N MET A 545 7.10 -14.06 -29.98
CA MET A 545 7.02 -15.46 -30.44
C MET A 545 5.85 -16.24 -29.82
N LEU A 546 5.41 -15.91 -28.60
CA LEU A 546 4.19 -16.47 -28.00
C LEU A 546 2.94 -15.88 -28.65
N ALA A 547 2.89 -14.56 -28.92
CA ALA A 547 1.78 -13.92 -29.63
C ALA A 547 1.58 -14.54 -31.03
N LYS A 548 2.67 -14.72 -31.80
CA LYS A 548 2.65 -15.40 -33.11
C LYS A 548 2.11 -16.84 -33.02
N LYS A 549 2.40 -17.58 -31.94
CA LYS A 549 1.85 -18.92 -31.69
C LYS A 549 0.36 -18.88 -31.33
N VAL A 550 -0.07 -17.93 -30.50
CA VAL A 550 -1.49 -17.72 -30.15
C VAL A 550 -2.31 -17.38 -31.40
N ASP A 551 -1.84 -16.45 -32.23
CA ASP A 551 -2.48 -16.10 -33.51
C ASP A 551 -2.63 -17.32 -34.45
N THR A 552 -1.59 -18.16 -34.50
CA THR A 552 -1.58 -19.37 -35.35
C THR A 552 -2.57 -20.41 -34.82
N LEU A 553 -2.60 -20.62 -33.51
CA LEU A 553 -3.52 -21.54 -32.84
C LEU A 553 -4.98 -21.06 -32.94
N ASN A 554 -5.23 -19.76 -32.81
CA ASN A 554 -6.55 -19.15 -32.92
C ASN A 554 -7.09 -19.29 -34.37
N LYS A 555 -6.24 -19.09 -35.39
CA LYS A 555 -6.58 -19.37 -36.80
C LYS A 555 -6.91 -20.86 -37.03
N ALA A 556 -6.15 -21.77 -36.42
CA ALA A 556 -6.44 -23.21 -36.50
C ALA A 556 -7.79 -23.56 -35.83
N MET A 557 -8.07 -23.03 -34.65
CA MET A 557 -9.37 -23.18 -33.97
C MET A 557 -10.53 -22.63 -34.80
N GLU A 558 -10.35 -21.48 -35.47
CA GLU A 558 -11.39 -20.91 -36.33
C GLU A 558 -11.69 -21.80 -37.55
N VAL A 559 -10.66 -22.44 -38.13
CA VAL A 559 -10.81 -23.42 -39.22
C VAL A 559 -11.51 -24.70 -38.72
N GLU A 560 -11.12 -25.24 -37.58
CA GLU A 560 -11.75 -26.43 -36.97
C GLU A 560 -13.22 -26.15 -36.63
N ALA A 561 -13.53 -24.98 -36.06
CA ALA A 561 -14.91 -24.56 -35.79
C ALA A 561 -15.74 -24.36 -37.07
N LYS A 562 -15.14 -23.84 -38.16
CA LYS A 562 -15.79 -23.75 -39.48
C LYS A 562 -16.01 -25.12 -40.12
N LYS A 563 -15.11 -26.08 -39.91
CA LYS A 563 -15.24 -27.48 -40.33
C LYS A 563 -16.37 -28.19 -39.56
N MET A 564 -16.34 -28.15 -38.23
CA MET A 564 -17.37 -28.77 -37.37
C MET A 564 -18.78 -28.26 -37.70
N ARG A 565 -18.95 -26.95 -37.96
CA ARG A 565 -20.24 -26.37 -38.40
C ARG A 565 -20.72 -26.94 -39.75
N ARG A 566 -19.81 -27.27 -40.67
CA ARG A 566 -20.16 -27.93 -41.96
C ARG A 566 -20.51 -29.40 -41.76
N GLU A 567 -19.82 -30.09 -40.86
CA GLU A 567 -20.10 -31.49 -40.53
C GLU A 567 -21.46 -31.65 -39.84
N VAL A 568 -21.83 -30.75 -38.92
CA VAL A 568 -23.19 -30.70 -38.33
C VAL A 568 -24.26 -30.51 -39.41
N VAL A 569 -24.11 -29.53 -40.29
CA VAL A 569 -25.08 -29.28 -41.39
C VAL A 569 -25.15 -30.46 -42.37
N ALA A 570 -24.05 -31.20 -42.57
CA ALA A 570 -24.05 -32.44 -43.36
C ALA A 570 -24.85 -33.55 -42.66
N MET A 571 -24.62 -33.79 -41.36
CA MET A 571 -25.37 -34.77 -40.57
C MET A 571 -26.86 -34.42 -40.49
N GLU A 572 -27.22 -33.14 -40.31
CA GLU A 572 -28.62 -32.69 -40.32
C GLU A 572 -29.29 -32.97 -41.67
N LYS A 573 -28.57 -32.78 -42.78
CA LYS A 573 -29.06 -33.09 -44.12
C LYS A 573 -29.23 -34.60 -44.36
N GLU A 574 -28.32 -35.42 -43.85
CA GLU A 574 -28.44 -36.90 -43.91
C GLU A 574 -29.60 -37.39 -43.04
N LEU A 575 -29.76 -36.87 -41.81
CA LEU A 575 -30.88 -37.18 -40.93
C LEU A 575 -32.23 -36.75 -41.53
N ALA A 576 -32.28 -35.61 -42.23
CA ALA A 576 -33.47 -35.18 -42.98
C ALA A 576 -33.78 -36.15 -44.14
N ALA A 577 -32.77 -36.58 -44.90
CA ALA A 577 -32.94 -37.55 -45.97
C ALA A 577 -33.42 -38.92 -45.45
N MET A 578 -32.88 -39.41 -44.32
CA MET A 578 -33.33 -40.64 -43.68
C MET A 578 -34.79 -40.54 -43.19
N ARG A 579 -35.22 -39.38 -42.67
CA ARG A 579 -36.63 -39.16 -42.28
C ARG A 579 -37.56 -39.21 -43.50
N VAL A 580 -37.24 -38.49 -44.58
CA VAL A 580 -38.04 -38.54 -45.83
C VAL A 580 -38.10 -39.95 -46.42
N SER A 581 -37.01 -40.71 -46.38
CA SER A 581 -37.00 -42.12 -46.78
C SER A 581 -37.95 -42.97 -45.92
N ARG A 582 -37.98 -42.74 -44.60
CA ARG A 582 -38.83 -43.48 -43.63
C ARG A 582 -40.31 -43.09 -43.69
N GLU A 583 -40.63 -41.88 -44.13
CA GLU A 583 -41.98 -41.46 -44.50
C GLU A 583 -42.47 -42.23 -45.73
N SER A 584 -41.61 -42.44 -46.73
CA SER A 584 -41.97 -43.03 -48.03
C SER A 584 -42.32 -44.53 -47.99
N ASP A 585 -41.84 -45.25 -46.98
CA ASP A 585 -42.12 -46.70 -46.79
C ASP A 585 -43.51 -46.98 -46.18
N GLN A 586 -44.21 -45.96 -45.69
CA GLN A 586 -45.52 -46.12 -45.03
C GLN A 586 -46.70 -46.04 -46.02
N ARG A 587 -46.80 -47.02 -46.93
CA ARG A 587 -48.04 -47.31 -47.68
C ARG A 587 -48.63 -48.67 -47.25
N PRO A 588 -49.95 -48.75 -46.97
CA PRO A 588 -50.55 -49.96 -46.40
C PRO A 588 -50.59 -51.12 -47.39
N ARG A 589 -50.09 -52.27 -46.95
CA ARG A 589 -49.97 -53.50 -47.74
C ARG A 589 -51.30 -54.25 -47.79
N ARG A 590 -51.85 -54.50 -49.00
CA ARG A 590 -52.87 -55.54 -49.20
C ARG A 590 -52.19 -56.93 -49.25
N PRO A 591 -52.84 -58.00 -48.74
CA PRO A 591 -52.32 -59.36 -48.86
C PRO A 591 -52.75 -60.04 -50.17
N SER A 592 -51.78 -60.59 -50.90
CA SER A 592 -51.98 -61.58 -51.98
C SER A 592 -50.71 -62.44 -52.09
N ALA A 593 -50.83 -63.65 -52.64
CA ALA A 593 -49.89 -64.75 -52.37
C ALA A 593 -49.15 -65.30 -53.60
N GLN A 594 -48.20 -66.21 -53.30
CA GLN A 594 -47.64 -67.28 -54.13
C GLN A 594 -46.47 -67.02 -55.13
N ARG A 595 -45.48 -67.92 -54.98
CA ARG A 595 -44.52 -68.46 -55.98
C ARG A 595 -43.42 -67.52 -56.50
N GLY A 596 -42.28 -68.14 -56.85
CA GLY A 596 -41.10 -67.52 -57.47
C GLY A 596 -39.80 -68.01 -56.82
N ALA A 597 -38.83 -68.42 -57.62
CA ALA A 597 -37.53 -68.91 -57.15
C ALA A 597 -36.40 -68.42 -58.09
N VAL A 598 -35.17 -68.89 -57.83
CA VAL A 598 -33.95 -68.79 -58.67
C VAL A 598 -33.06 -67.53 -58.45
N ILE A 599 -31.92 -67.80 -57.80
CA ILE A 599 -30.53 -67.41 -58.13
C ILE A 599 -30.32 -66.10 -58.91
N GLY A 600 -29.50 -65.20 -58.34
CA GLY A 600 -28.86 -64.10 -59.07
C GLY A 600 -27.65 -63.55 -58.32
N SER A 601 -26.44 -63.96 -58.71
CA SER A 601 -25.17 -63.50 -58.16
C SER A 601 -24.58 -62.34 -58.97
N GLN A 602 -24.11 -61.27 -58.32
CA GLN A 602 -23.24 -60.26 -58.93
C GLN A 602 -22.28 -59.66 -57.91
N SER A 603 -21.24 -58.97 -58.38
CA SER A 603 -19.98 -58.83 -57.64
C SER A 603 -19.36 -57.42 -57.71
N LEU A 604 -18.54 -57.12 -56.70
CA LEU A 604 -17.55 -56.03 -56.63
C LEU A 604 -18.05 -54.57 -56.69
N SER A 605 -17.64 -53.79 -55.68
CA SER A 605 -16.67 -52.73 -55.97
C SER A 605 -15.81 -52.41 -54.74
N VAL A 606 -14.49 -52.42 -54.91
CA VAL A 606 -13.51 -51.99 -53.88
C VAL A 606 -13.13 -50.55 -54.15
N ARG A 607 -13.05 -49.71 -53.10
CA ARG A 607 -12.28 -48.46 -53.19
C ARG A 607 -11.60 -48.12 -51.86
N ASN A 608 -10.31 -48.42 -51.78
CA ASN A 608 -9.43 -47.88 -50.74
C ASN A 608 -9.32 -46.37 -50.88
N ILE A 609 -9.34 -45.64 -49.76
CA ILE A 609 -8.68 -44.34 -49.63
C ILE A 609 -7.86 -44.38 -48.33
N ARG A 610 -6.53 -44.42 -48.48
CA ARG A 610 -5.60 -44.02 -47.40
C ARG A 610 -5.47 -42.50 -47.45
N ASN A 611 -5.35 -41.88 -46.28
CA ASN A 611 -4.49 -40.71 -46.06
C ASN A 611 -4.15 -40.60 -44.57
N ARG A 612 -2.86 -40.47 -44.29
CA ARG A 612 -2.24 -40.03 -43.04
C ARG A 612 -0.88 -39.45 -43.40
#